data_AF-A0A090AQ00-F1
#
_entry.id   AF-A0A090AQ00-F1
#
_cell.length_a   1.000
_cell.length_b   1.000
_cell.length_c   1.000
_cell.angle_alpha   90.00
_cell.angle_beta   90.00
_cell.angle_gamma   90.00
#
_symmetry.space_group_name_H-M   'P 1'
#
loop_
_entity.id
_entity.type
_entity.pdbx_description
1 polymer ?
#
loop_
_entity_poly.entity_id
_entity_poly.type
_entity_poly.pdbx_seq_one_letter_code
_entity_poly.pdbx_strand_id
1 'polypeptide(L)'
;MNKTIVDQLYHEFKELVSYLDQESQISFHDVANKNFTKVLLLAAASYFEDRLVKELTQFIKTTTRENELLVEFCKNKAISRQYHTYFDWDKKNANRFFGLFGDSFKKWMEKAIKDDDKLATSIQAFIEIGGERNRLVHQDFGTFTLEKTTEEIYQLYEKALYFVEVLPEKLGQFPTAFK
;
A
#
# COMPACT_ATOMS: atom_id res chain seq x y z
N MET A 1 -5.94 15.75 -5.12
CA MET A 1 -6.34 14.33 -5.02
C MET A 1 -7.78 14.29 -4.52
N ASN A 2 -8.61 13.38 -5.01
CA ASN A 2 -9.93 13.15 -4.43
C ASN A 2 -9.75 12.46 -3.07
N LYS A 3 -10.55 12.85 -2.08
CA LYS A 3 -10.58 12.18 -0.78
C LYS A 3 -10.84 10.69 -0.97
N THR A 4 -9.99 9.85 -0.41
CA THR A 4 -10.15 8.41 -0.39
C THR A 4 -11.02 7.98 0.79
N ILE A 5 -11.40 6.71 0.80
CA ILE A 5 -12.08 6.11 1.95
C ILE A 5 -11.21 6.15 3.21
N VAL A 6 -9.88 6.10 3.07
CA VAL A 6 -8.94 6.16 4.20
C VAL A 6 -8.96 7.55 4.84
N ASP A 7 -8.96 8.60 4.01
CA ASP A 7 -9.05 9.99 4.48
C ASP A 7 -10.38 10.23 5.19
N GLN A 8 -11.48 9.73 4.62
CA GLN A 8 -12.80 9.84 5.22
C GLN A 8 -12.87 9.15 6.59
N LEU A 9 -12.43 7.89 6.67
CA LEU A 9 -12.40 7.15 7.94
C LEU A 9 -11.57 7.86 8.99
N TYR A 10 -10.38 8.36 8.62
CA TYR A 10 -9.51 9.10 9.54
C TYR A 10 -10.20 10.34 10.11
N HIS A 11 -10.88 11.13 9.26
CA HIS A 11 -11.61 12.31 9.71
C HIS A 11 -12.81 11.98 10.59
N GLU A 12 -13.68 11.06 10.17
CA GLU A 12 -14.85 10.64 10.95
C GLU A 12 -14.46 10.14 12.34
N PHE A 13 -13.36 9.40 12.41
CA PHE A 13 -12.87 8.90 13.69
C PHE A 13 -12.23 9.97 14.56
N LYS A 14 -11.50 10.91 13.96
CA LYS A 14 -10.94 12.03 14.70
C LYS A 14 -12.04 12.87 15.34
N GLU A 15 -13.15 13.05 14.65
CA GLU A 15 -14.36 13.69 15.20
C GLU A 15 -14.95 12.89 16.37
N LEU A 16 -15.09 11.57 16.23
CA LEU A 16 -15.59 10.69 17.29
C LEU A 16 -14.71 10.73 18.55
N VAL A 17 -13.39 10.63 18.37
CA VAL A 17 -12.42 10.72 19.48
C VAL A 17 -12.50 12.07 20.17
N SER A 18 -12.57 13.15 19.40
CA SER A 18 -12.70 14.50 19.95
C SER A 18 -13.98 14.66 20.77
N TYR A 19 -15.08 14.04 20.33
CA TYR A 19 -16.33 14.03 21.08
C TYR A 19 -16.21 13.25 22.40
N LEU A 20 -15.60 12.06 22.38
CA LEU A 20 -15.40 11.25 23.60
C LEU A 20 -14.50 11.95 24.63
N ASP A 21 -13.48 12.69 24.17
CA ASP A 21 -12.63 13.51 25.02
C ASP A 21 -13.40 14.66 25.66
N GLN A 22 -14.24 15.36 24.89
CA GLN A 22 -15.09 16.45 25.38
C GLN A 22 -16.07 15.97 26.48
N GLU A 23 -16.62 14.76 26.32
CA GLU A 23 -17.52 14.13 27.30
C GLU A 23 -16.79 13.41 28.45
N SER A 24 -15.45 13.58 28.57
CA SER A 24 -14.60 12.98 29.60
C SER A 24 -14.69 11.44 29.68
N GLN A 25 -14.95 10.78 28.54
CA GLN A 25 -15.14 9.33 28.44
C GLN A 25 -13.82 8.58 28.16
N ILE A 26 -12.82 8.72 29.03
CA ILE A 26 -11.44 8.25 28.82
C ILE A 26 -11.37 6.75 28.48
N SER A 27 -12.16 5.90 29.14
CA SER A 27 -12.18 4.45 28.85
C SER A 27 -12.74 4.13 27.47
N PHE A 28 -13.76 4.86 27.01
CA PHE A 28 -14.32 4.66 25.67
C PHE A 28 -13.40 5.24 24.60
N HIS A 29 -12.73 6.35 24.89
CA HIS A 29 -11.68 6.90 24.04
C HIS A 29 -10.60 5.84 23.73
N ASP A 30 -10.04 5.20 24.76
CA ASP A 30 -8.95 4.23 24.58
C ASP A 30 -9.38 2.99 23.79
N VAL A 31 -10.60 2.49 24.04
CA VAL A 31 -11.16 1.37 23.31
C VAL A 31 -11.43 1.75 21.85
N ALA A 32 -11.99 2.92 21.61
CA ALA A 32 -12.25 3.43 20.26
C ALA A 32 -10.94 3.59 19.49
N ASN A 33 -9.93 4.21 20.09
CA ASN A 33 -8.63 4.47 19.46
C ASN A 33 -7.92 3.18 19.07
N LYS A 34 -7.81 2.21 19.97
CA LYS A 34 -7.19 0.91 19.67
C LYS A 34 -7.85 0.16 18.52
N ASN A 35 -9.20 0.12 18.51
CA ASN A 35 -9.92 -0.56 17.44
C ASN A 35 -9.79 0.18 16.12
N PHE A 36 -9.87 1.51 16.15
CA PHE A 36 -9.79 2.30 14.94
C PHE A 36 -8.41 2.27 14.31
N THR A 37 -7.32 2.31 15.08
CA THR A 37 -5.98 2.19 14.51
C THR A 37 -5.85 0.91 13.66
N LYS A 38 -6.43 -0.21 14.13
CA LYS A 38 -6.46 -1.48 13.37
C LYS A 38 -7.32 -1.37 12.12
N VAL A 39 -8.50 -0.75 12.22
CA VAL A 39 -9.41 -0.55 11.07
C VAL A 39 -8.75 0.35 10.01
N LEU A 40 -8.12 1.44 10.41
CA LEU A 40 -7.43 2.36 9.52
C LEU A 40 -6.27 1.68 8.81
N LEU A 41 -5.47 0.88 9.53
CA LEU A 41 -4.41 0.07 8.95
C LEU A 41 -4.95 -0.91 7.87
N LEU A 42 -6.04 -1.61 8.17
CA LEU A 42 -6.68 -2.52 7.21
C LEU A 42 -7.22 -1.77 5.99
N ALA A 43 -7.87 -0.62 6.20
CA ALA A 43 -8.38 0.22 5.13
C ALA A 43 -7.25 0.73 4.22
N ALA A 44 -6.15 1.23 4.79
CA ALA A 44 -4.98 1.69 4.05
C ALA A 44 -4.35 0.57 3.23
N ALA A 45 -4.10 -0.59 3.84
CA ALA A 45 -3.53 -1.74 3.15
C ALA A 45 -4.45 -2.27 2.02
N SER A 46 -5.77 -2.35 2.27
CA SER A 46 -6.75 -2.78 1.27
C SER A 46 -6.85 -1.79 0.11
N TYR A 47 -6.78 -0.49 0.39
CA TYR A 47 -6.78 0.55 -0.64
C TYR A 47 -5.56 0.41 -1.55
N PHE A 48 -4.38 0.20 -0.97
CA PHE A 48 -3.15 0.00 -1.73
C PHE A 48 -3.14 -1.27 -2.56
N GLU A 49 -3.67 -2.38 -2.04
CA GLU A 49 -3.83 -3.62 -2.79
C GLU A 49 -4.71 -3.40 -4.03
N ASP A 50 -5.90 -2.84 -3.85
CA ASP A 50 -6.83 -2.56 -4.95
C ASP A 50 -6.22 -1.62 -5.99
N ARG A 51 -5.58 -0.53 -5.54
CA ARG A 51 -4.95 0.45 -6.42
C ARG A 51 -3.82 -0.17 -7.23
N LEU A 52 -2.89 -0.88 -6.59
CA LEU A 52 -1.74 -1.47 -7.26
C LEU A 52 -2.17 -2.56 -8.26
N VAL A 53 -3.15 -3.39 -7.90
CA VAL A 53 -3.73 -4.40 -8.81
C VAL A 53 -4.38 -3.74 -10.03
N LYS A 54 -5.13 -2.65 -9.84
CA LYS A 54 -5.75 -1.90 -10.94
C LYS A 54 -4.70 -1.30 -11.86
N GLU A 55 -3.68 -0.66 -11.31
CA GLU A 55 -2.61 -0.04 -12.08
C GLU A 55 -1.79 -1.07 -12.90
N LEU A 56 -1.46 -2.23 -12.30
CA LEU A 56 -0.80 -3.31 -13.03
C LEU A 56 -1.67 -3.88 -14.15
N THR A 57 -2.96 -4.06 -13.88
CA THR A 57 -3.92 -4.53 -14.89
C THR A 57 -4.00 -3.54 -16.06
N GLN A 58 -4.03 -2.24 -15.76
CA GLN A 58 -4.05 -1.19 -16.77
C GLN A 58 -2.74 -1.16 -17.58
N PHE A 59 -1.60 -1.28 -16.92
CA PHE A 59 -0.29 -1.38 -17.58
C PHE A 59 -0.23 -2.56 -18.55
N ILE A 60 -0.70 -3.74 -18.15
CA ILE A 60 -0.76 -4.93 -19.01
C ILE A 60 -1.67 -4.67 -20.21
N LYS A 61 -2.87 -4.13 -20.01
CA LYS A 61 -3.80 -3.80 -21.10
C LYS A 61 -3.18 -2.84 -22.12
N THR A 62 -2.59 -1.75 -21.65
CA THR A 62 -1.96 -0.76 -22.54
C THR A 62 -0.76 -1.36 -23.29
N THR A 63 0.11 -2.11 -22.61
CA THR A 63 1.31 -2.71 -23.22
C THR A 63 0.97 -3.79 -24.25
N THR A 64 -0.08 -4.57 -23.99
CA THR A 64 -0.54 -5.64 -24.89
C THR A 64 -1.48 -5.13 -25.98
N ARG A 65 -1.72 -3.81 -26.07
CA ARG A 65 -2.69 -3.18 -26.99
C ARG A 65 -4.07 -3.82 -26.90
N GLU A 66 -4.50 -4.08 -25.65
CA GLU A 66 -5.78 -4.69 -25.32
C GLU A 66 -6.00 -6.10 -25.90
N ASN A 67 -4.92 -6.85 -26.16
CA ASN A 67 -5.05 -8.26 -26.55
C ASN A 67 -5.67 -9.08 -25.42
N GLU A 68 -6.94 -9.46 -25.58
CA GLU A 68 -7.74 -10.13 -24.55
C GLU A 68 -7.09 -11.42 -24.02
N LEU A 69 -6.50 -12.24 -24.91
CA LEU A 69 -5.85 -13.50 -24.51
C LEU A 69 -4.67 -13.26 -23.57
N LEU A 70 -3.82 -12.27 -23.89
CA LEU A 70 -2.67 -11.92 -23.05
C LEU A 70 -3.11 -11.25 -21.75
N VAL A 71 -4.10 -10.37 -21.80
CA VAL A 71 -4.65 -9.69 -20.62
C VAL A 71 -5.23 -10.69 -19.64
N GLU A 72 -6.11 -11.59 -20.09
CA GLU A 72 -6.73 -12.59 -19.21
C GLU A 72 -5.71 -13.64 -18.73
N PHE A 73 -4.74 -14.04 -19.55
CA PHE A 73 -3.65 -14.91 -19.09
C PHE A 73 -2.86 -14.28 -17.94
N CYS A 74 -2.40 -13.04 -18.12
CA CYS A 74 -1.65 -12.32 -17.08
C CYS A 74 -2.51 -12.06 -15.84
N LYS A 75 -3.78 -11.70 -16.00
CA LYS A 75 -4.70 -11.51 -14.88
C LYS A 75 -4.88 -12.78 -14.06
N ASN A 76 -5.07 -13.92 -14.71
CA ASN A 76 -5.28 -15.20 -14.05
C ASN A 76 -4.01 -15.77 -13.40
N LYS A 77 -2.82 -15.51 -13.98
CA LYS A 77 -1.55 -16.05 -13.47
C LYS A 77 -0.77 -15.11 -12.57
N ALA A 78 -0.74 -13.83 -12.88
CA ALA A 78 0.10 -12.86 -12.22
C ALA A 78 -0.67 -11.94 -11.27
N ILE A 79 -1.97 -11.69 -11.48
CA ILE A 79 -2.74 -10.70 -10.69
C ILE A 79 -3.63 -11.35 -9.64
N SER A 80 -4.51 -12.26 -10.05
CA SER A 80 -5.57 -12.81 -9.19
C SER A 80 -5.00 -13.52 -7.97
N ARG A 81 -5.32 -13.01 -6.78
CA ARG A 81 -4.86 -13.52 -5.46
C ARG A 81 -3.34 -13.54 -5.29
N GLN A 82 -2.58 -12.80 -6.10
CA GLN A 82 -1.12 -12.80 -6.04
C GLN A 82 -0.51 -11.63 -5.25
N TYR A 83 -1.30 -10.61 -4.89
CA TYR A 83 -0.75 -9.39 -4.25
C TYR A 83 0.16 -9.67 -3.04
N HIS A 84 -0.24 -10.58 -2.16
CA HIS A 84 0.55 -10.95 -0.98
C HIS A 84 1.92 -11.57 -1.31
N THR A 85 2.12 -12.10 -2.53
CA THR A 85 3.39 -12.72 -2.97
C THR A 85 4.34 -11.73 -3.63
N TYR A 86 3.85 -10.54 -3.97
CA TYR A 86 4.64 -9.51 -4.65
C TYR A 86 5.74 -8.95 -3.78
N PHE A 87 5.45 -8.76 -2.51
CA PHE A 87 6.33 -8.12 -1.56
C PHE A 87 6.85 -9.12 -0.53
N ASP A 88 8.01 -8.79 0.01
CA ASP A 88 8.61 -9.50 1.14
C ASP A 88 8.36 -8.61 2.37
N TRP A 89 7.25 -8.87 3.08
CA TRP A 89 6.74 -8.00 4.14
C TRP A 89 7.64 -7.93 5.38
N ASP A 90 8.60 -8.86 5.50
CA ASP A 90 9.62 -8.86 6.56
C ASP A 90 10.82 -7.96 6.20
N LYS A 91 10.90 -7.49 4.95
CA LYS A 91 11.96 -6.60 4.47
C LYS A 91 11.50 -5.16 4.44
N LYS A 92 12.48 -4.27 4.26
CA LYS A 92 12.32 -2.81 4.20
C LYS A 92 12.40 -2.25 2.77
N ASN A 93 12.16 -3.09 1.76
CA ASN A 93 12.26 -2.69 0.35
C ASN A 93 11.30 -3.49 -0.54
N ALA A 94 11.04 -2.94 -1.72
CA ALA A 94 10.18 -3.55 -2.74
C ALA A 94 10.96 -4.36 -3.79
N ASN A 95 12.20 -4.80 -3.50
CA ASN A 95 13.05 -5.45 -4.50
C ASN A 95 12.49 -6.78 -5.02
N ARG A 96 11.74 -7.51 -4.19
CA ARG A 96 11.03 -8.72 -4.61
C ARG A 96 10.03 -8.40 -5.72
N PHE A 97 9.24 -7.35 -5.52
CA PHE A 97 8.26 -6.88 -6.48
C PHE A 97 8.92 -6.42 -7.78
N PHE A 98 9.95 -5.58 -7.70
CA PHE A 98 10.67 -5.15 -8.90
C PHE A 98 11.32 -6.31 -9.66
N GLY A 99 11.80 -7.32 -8.94
CA GLY A 99 12.34 -8.54 -9.53
C GLY A 99 11.33 -9.34 -10.37
N LEU A 100 10.02 -9.19 -10.13
CA LEU A 100 8.98 -9.84 -10.95
C LEU A 100 8.99 -9.36 -12.41
N PHE A 101 9.47 -8.14 -12.65
CA PHE A 101 9.63 -7.56 -14.00
C PHE A 101 11.02 -7.81 -14.60
N GLY A 102 11.87 -8.57 -13.90
CA GLY A 102 13.22 -8.92 -14.32
C GLY A 102 14.32 -8.07 -13.68
N ASP A 103 15.56 -8.59 -13.74
CA ASP A 103 16.73 -8.00 -13.07
C ASP A 103 17.07 -6.59 -13.59
N SER A 104 16.87 -6.33 -14.88
CA SER A 104 17.10 -5.02 -15.49
C SER A 104 16.18 -3.94 -14.91
N PHE A 105 14.88 -4.25 -14.74
CA PHE A 105 13.92 -3.32 -14.15
C PHE A 105 14.24 -3.08 -12.68
N LYS A 106 14.56 -4.15 -11.93
CA LYS A 106 14.97 -4.04 -10.54
C LYS A 106 16.17 -3.11 -10.36
N LYS A 107 17.25 -3.30 -11.11
CA LYS A 107 18.45 -2.42 -11.04
C LYS A 107 18.13 -0.98 -11.40
N TRP A 108 17.26 -0.76 -12.38
CA TRP A 108 16.82 0.57 -12.76
C TRP A 108 16.02 1.25 -11.64
N MET A 109 15.09 0.54 -11.01
CA MET A 109 14.36 1.02 -9.84
C MET A 109 15.27 1.29 -8.64
N GLU A 110 16.23 0.41 -8.36
CA GLU A 110 17.22 0.62 -7.29
C GLU A 110 18.01 1.92 -7.48
N LYS A 111 18.33 2.29 -8.73
CA LYS A 111 18.94 3.58 -9.04
C LYS A 111 17.95 4.73 -8.82
N ALA A 112 16.74 4.62 -9.37
CA ALA A 112 15.71 5.65 -9.21
C ALA A 112 15.39 5.95 -7.73
N ILE A 113 15.42 4.93 -6.87
CA ILE A 113 15.20 5.05 -5.42
C ILE A 113 16.37 5.76 -4.74
N LYS A 114 17.61 5.54 -5.17
CA LYS A 114 18.79 6.23 -4.63
C LYS A 114 18.82 7.72 -4.99
N ASP A 115 18.25 8.06 -6.14
CA ASP A 115 18.26 9.42 -6.68
C ASP A 115 17.01 10.23 -6.22
N ASP A 116 16.07 9.62 -5.50
CA ASP A 116 14.79 10.21 -5.07
C ASP A 116 14.41 9.77 -3.64
N ASP A 117 14.77 10.60 -2.65
CA ASP A 117 14.46 10.36 -1.23
C ASP A 117 12.95 10.26 -0.95
N LYS A 118 12.13 10.96 -1.74
CA LYS A 118 10.66 10.92 -1.58
C LYS A 118 10.15 9.55 -2.01
N LEU A 119 10.66 8.99 -3.11
CA LEU A 119 10.35 7.64 -3.56
C LEU A 119 10.85 6.58 -2.58
N ALA A 120 12.06 6.74 -2.05
CA ALA A 120 12.59 5.82 -1.04
C ALA A 120 11.69 5.78 0.22
N THR A 121 11.31 6.96 0.71
CA THR A 121 10.47 7.11 1.90
C THR A 121 9.05 6.56 1.67
N SER A 122 8.46 6.81 0.49
CA SER A 122 7.11 6.32 0.18
C SER A 122 7.07 4.80 0.06
N ILE A 123 8.10 4.17 -0.53
CA ILE A 123 8.23 2.71 -0.58
C ILE A 123 8.35 2.13 0.83
N GLN A 124 9.18 2.74 1.69
CA GLN A 124 9.33 2.28 3.07
C GLN A 124 8.01 2.34 3.83
N ALA A 125 7.25 3.43 3.68
CA ALA A 125 5.95 3.59 4.31
C ALA A 125 4.92 2.57 3.80
N PHE A 126 4.91 2.30 2.49
CA PHE A 126 4.05 1.29 1.86
C PHE A 126 4.35 -0.11 2.41
N ILE A 127 5.63 -0.49 2.45
CA ILE A 127 6.07 -1.79 2.95
C ILE A 127 5.73 -1.95 4.44
N GLU A 128 5.87 -0.89 5.22
CA GLU A 128 5.51 -0.89 6.63
C GLU A 128 4.01 -1.11 6.85
N ILE A 129 3.14 -0.42 6.12
CA ILE A 129 1.69 -0.67 6.18
C ILE A 129 1.36 -2.12 5.81
N GLY A 130 1.95 -2.64 4.75
CA GLY A 130 1.75 -4.03 4.35
C GLY A 130 2.25 -5.02 5.39
N GLY A 131 3.41 -4.77 6.00
CA GLY A 131 3.98 -5.57 7.09
C GLY A 131 3.12 -5.56 8.34
N GLU A 132 2.62 -4.40 8.78
CA GLU A 132 1.71 -4.30 9.91
C GLU A 132 0.40 -5.04 9.65
N ARG A 133 -0.18 -4.88 8.44
CA ARG A 133 -1.38 -5.63 8.06
C ARG A 133 -1.11 -7.13 8.03
N ASN A 134 0.05 -7.55 7.53
CA ASN A 134 0.44 -8.96 7.50
C ASN A 134 0.52 -9.53 8.91
N ARG A 135 1.16 -8.81 9.84
CA ARG A 135 1.20 -9.19 11.27
C ARG A 135 -0.20 -9.23 11.89
N LEU A 136 -1.02 -8.22 11.65
CA LEU A 136 -2.38 -8.13 12.19
C LEU A 136 -3.27 -9.29 11.75
N VAL A 137 -3.13 -9.77 10.50
CA VAL A 137 -3.95 -10.87 9.96
C VAL A 137 -3.40 -12.25 10.29
N HIS A 138 -2.09 -12.39 10.54
CA HIS A 138 -1.48 -13.66 10.95
C HIS A 138 -1.46 -13.87 12.46
N GLN A 139 -1.51 -12.80 13.25
CA GLN A 139 -1.70 -12.86 14.70
C GLN A 139 -3.20 -12.83 15.03
N ASP A 140 -3.54 -13.21 16.26
CA ASP A 140 -4.92 -13.11 16.72
C ASP A 140 -5.30 -11.62 16.83
N PHE A 141 -6.25 -11.21 15.98
CA PHE A 141 -6.74 -9.83 15.88
C PHE A 141 -7.17 -9.26 17.23
N GLY A 142 -7.74 -10.10 18.12
CA GLY A 142 -8.22 -9.70 19.44
C GLY A 142 -7.09 -9.39 20.43
N THR A 143 -5.93 -10.04 20.28
CA THR A 143 -4.79 -9.91 21.19
C THR A 143 -3.60 -9.15 20.60
N PHE A 144 -3.61 -8.90 19.29
CA PHE A 144 -2.60 -8.10 18.61
C PHE A 144 -2.53 -6.69 19.19
N THR A 145 -1.33 -6.30 19.63
CA THR A 145 -1.02 -4.94 20.07
C THR A 145 -0.27 -4.24 18.95
N LEU A 146 -0.92 -3.27 18.31
CA LEU A 146 -0.29 -2.40 17.34
C LEU A 146 0.46 -1.31 18.10
N GLU A 147 1.78 -1.23 17.95
CA GLU A 147 2.65 -0.25 18.64
C GLU A 147 2.62 1.14 17.99
N LYS A 148 1.70 1.37 17.05
CA LYS A 148 1.53 2.65 16.35
C LYS A 148 0.22 3.31 16.75
N THR A 149 0.23 4.63 16.78
CA THR A 149 -0.96 5.46 16.94
C THR A 149 -1.72 5.57 15.62
N THR A 150 -2.99 5.98 15.71
CA THR A 150 -3.83 6.30 14.56
C THR A 150 -3.18 7.35 13.64
N GLU A 151 -2.54 8.36 14.23
CA GLU A 151 -1.84 9.42 13.48
C GLU A 151 -0.64 8.87 12.70
N GLU A 152 0.17 8.01 13.31
CA GLU A 152 1.31 7.40 12.63
C GLU A 152 0.88 6.51 11.46
N ILE A 153 -0.22 5.75 11.60
CA ILE A 153 -0.78 4.96 10.49
C ILE A 153 -1.25 5.87 9.35
N TYR A 154 -1.94 6.97 9.67
CA TYR A 154 -2.40 7.92 8.66
C TYR A 154 -1.22 8.60 7.93
N GLN A 155 -0.18 9.02 8.65
CA GLN A 155 1.02 9.60 8.06
C GLN A 155 1.78 8.60 7.17
N LEU A 156 1.85 7.32 7.57
CA LEU A 156 2.41 6.27 6.72
C LEU A 156 1.59 6.11 5.43
N TYR A 157 0.26 6.18 5.54
CA TYR A 157 -0.64 6.09 4.39
C TYR A 157 -0.40 7.26 3.42
N GLU A 158 -0.36 8.50 3.92
CA GLU A 158 -0.12 9.68 3.09
C GLU A 158 1.25 9.63 2.38
N LYS A 159 2.30 9.18 3.08
CA LYS A 159 3.63 8.99 2.48
C LYS A 159 3.62 7.90 1.41
N ALA A 160 2.95 6.78 1.68
CA ALA A 160 2.91 5.62 0.79
C ALA A 160 2.15 5.89 -0.52
N LEU A 161 1.19 6.82 -0.53
CA LEU A 161 0.47 7.23 -1.75
C LEU A 161 1.41 7.55 -2.91
N TYR A 162 2.50 8.27 -2.63
CA TYR A 162 3.44 8.68 -3.67
C TYR A 162 4.05 7.49 -4.44
N PHE A 163 4.35 6.38 -3.76
CA PHE A 163 4.86 5.18 -4.43
C PHE A 163 3.81 4.60 -5.38
N VAL A 164 2.57 4.45 -4.91
CA VAL A 164 1.51 3.83 -5.69
C VAL A 164 1.09 4.71 -6.87
N GLU A 165 1.16 6.03 -6.72
CA GLU A 165 0.89 7.01 -7.78
C GLU A 165 1.96 7.03 -8.87
N VAL A 166 3.24 6.93 -8.51
CA VAL A 166 4.35 7.02 -9.48
C VAL A 166 4.69 5.69 -10.13
N LEU A 167 4.25 4.56 -9.54
CA LEU A 167 4.54 3.22 -10.06
C LEU A 167 4.17 3.01 -11.55
N PRO A 168 2.98 3.42 -12.03
CA PRO A 168 2.61 3.29 -13.44
C PRO A 168 3.55 4.08 -14.36
N GLU A 169 3.96 5.27 -13.94
CA GLU A 169 4.90 6.10 -14.69
C GLU A 169 6.27 5.43 -14.77
N LYS A 170 6.75 4.86 -13.65
CA LYS A 170 8.02 4.13 -13.61
C LYS A 170 8.00 2.89 -14.51
N LEU A 171 6.90 2.15 -14.53
CA LEU A 171 6.71 1.02 -15.44
C LEU A 171 6.76 1.46 -16.92
N GLY A 172 6.14 2.59 -17.25
CA GLY A 172 6.12 3.14 -18.62
C GLY A 172 7.44 3.80 -19.06
N GLN A 173 8.19 4.40 -18.12
CA GLN A 173 9.49 5.03 -18.39
C GLN A 173 10.64 4.04 -18.52
N PHE A 174 10.45 2.79 -18.05
CA PHE A 174 11.50 1.79 -18.15
C PHE A 174 11.91 1.60 -19.62
N PRO A 175 13.20 1.78 -19.97
CA PRO A 175 13.66 1.63 -21.34
C PRO A 175 13.51 0.18 -21.77
N THR A 176 12.41 -0.12 -22.45
CA THR A 176 12.23 -1.41 -23.10
C THR A 176 13.01 -1.37 -24.40
N ALA A 177 13.95 -2.29 -24.56
CA ALA A 177 14.65 -2.48 -25.83
C ALA A 177 13.69 -3.11 -26.83
N PHE A 178 12.69 -2.37 -27.29
CA PHE A 178 12.03 -2.65 -28.56
C PHE A 178 12.92 -2.05 -29.66
N LYS A 179 13.91 -2.82 -30.08
CA LYS A 179 14.46 -2.74 -31.43
C LYS A 179 13.80 -3.81 -32.28
#